data_AF-A0A6P1B8Y2-F1
#
_entry.id   AF-A0A6P1B8Y2-F1
#
_cell.length_a   1.000
_cell.length_b   1.000
_cell.length_c   1.000
_cell.angle_alpha   90.00
_cell.angle_beta   90.00
_cell.angle_gamma   90.00
#
_symmetry.space_group_name_H-M   'P 1'
#
loop_
_entity.id
_entity.type
_entity.pdbx_description
1 polymer ?
#
loop_
_entity_poly.entity_id
_entity_poly.type
_entity_poly.pdbx_seq_one_letter_code
_entity_poly.pdbx_strand_id
1 'polypeptide(L)'
;MPRQPPDPRLHGTFRLWQGNAYVIVVKYPLSELKTAKLYEDNKPLGPSNSDPQAISANGHGLYKLYREPDETAPTLMFSASDNTDPNTNGRKYRLE
;
A
#
# COMPACT_ATOMS: atom_id res chain seq x y z
N MET A 1 -24.55 -0.45 -3.57
CA MET A 1 -23.53 -1.17 -2.77
C MET A 1 -22.98 -0.20 -1.72
N PRO A 2 -22.77 -0.62 -0.46
CA PRO A 2 -22.26 0.31 0.54
C PRO A 2 -20.85 0.75 0.15
N ARG A 3 -20.67 2.05 -0.05
CA ARG A 3 -19.36 2.65 -0.26
C ARG A 3 -18.57 2.49 1.03
N GLN A 4 -17.63 1.56 1.08
CA GLN A 4 -16.74 1.37 2.23
C GLN A 4 -16.06 2.70 2.62
N PRO A 5 -15.92 3.06 3.89
CA PRO A 5 -15.16 4.25 4.25
C PRO A 5 -13.67 4.06 3.88
N PRO A 6 -12.94 5.14 3.54
CA PRO A 6 -11.50 5.09 3.44
C PRO A 6 -10.89 4.60 4.76
N ASP A 7 -9.82 3.80 4.69
CA ASP A 7 -9.10 3.38 5.89
C ASP A 7 -8.42 4.61 6.53
N PRO A 8 -8.72 4.96 7.79
CA PRO A 8 -8.12 6.11 8.46
C PRO A 8 -6.60 6.00 8.62
N ARG A 9 -6.02 4.81 8.47
CA ARG A 9 -4.57 4.55 8.54
C ARG A 9 -3.84 5.02 7.28
N LEU A 10 -4.54 5.09 6.15
CA LEU A 10 -4.03 5.49 4.84
C LEU A 10 -4.48 6.93 4.55
N HIS A 11 -3.87 7.90 5.23
CA HIS A 11 -4.25 9.31 5.10
C HIS A 11 -3.29 10.07 4.18
N GLY A 12 -3.84 10.67 3.12
CA GLY A 12 -3.09 11.51 2.18
C GLY A 12 -3.10 10.97 0.75
N THR A 13 -2.25 11.56 -0.08
CA THR A 13 -2.06 11.19 -1.49
C THR A 13 -0.98 10.13 -1.60
N PHE A 14 -1.21 9.11 -2.40
CA PHE A 14 -0.18 8.14 -2.77
C PHE A 14 0.84 8.82 -3.69
N ARG A 15 2.10 8.88 -3.24
CA ARG A 15 3.18 9.47 -4.03
C ARG A 15 3.77 8.41 -4.95
N LEU A 16 3.89 8.71 -6.24
CA LEU A 16 4.59 7.83 -7.16
C LEU A 16 6.07 7.79 -6.77
N TRP A 17 6.59 6.59 -6.50
CA TRP A 17 8.02 6.38 -6.23
C TRP A 17 8.77 6.12 -7.54
N GLN A 18 8.39 5.05 -8.24
CA GLN A 18 8.95 4.67 -9.54
C GLN A 18 8.08 3.60 -10.21
N GLY A 19 7.93 3.66 -11.54
CA GLY A 19 7.21 2.63 -12.30
C GLY A 19 5.78 2.45 -11.80
N ASN A 20 5.44 1.24 -11.36
CA ASN A 20 4.13 0.90 -10.81
C ASN A 20 4.01 1.13 -9.29
N ALA A 21 5.09 1.55 -8.62
CA ALA A 21 5.16 1.64 -7.17
C ALA A 21 4.77 3.02 -6.64
N TYR A 22 3.84 3.03 -5.69
CA TYR A 22 3.38 4.18 -4.95
C TYR A 22 3.68 4.02 -3.45
N VAL A 23 3.90 5.15 -2.77
CA VAL A 23 4.20 5.20 -1.34
C VAL A 23 3.26 6.13 -0.58
N ILE A 24 2.91 5.73 0.64
CA ILE A 24 2.15 6.55 1.59
C ILE A 24 2.62 6.26 3.02
N VAL A 25 2.69 7.30 3.85
CA VAL A 25 2.95 7.14 5.29
C VAL A 25 1.68 6.64 5.95
N VAL A 26 1.80 5.61 6.78
CA VAL A 26 0.65 4.96 7.41
C VAL A 26 0.73 5.02 8.92
N LYS A 27 -0.43 5.12 9.57
CA LYS A 27 -0.53 4.96 11.04
C LYS A 27 -0.77 3.50 11.35
N TYR A 28 0.31 2.73 11.54
CA TYR A 28 0.27 1.29 11.75
C TYR A 28 1.24 0.82 12.85
N PRO A 29 0.87 -0.16 13.71
CA PRO A 29 1.77 -0.69 14.74
C PRO A 29 3.02 -1.33 14.15
N LEU A 30 4.20 -0.92 14.64
CA LEU A 30 5.49 -1.43 14.14
C LEU A 30 5.69 -2.92 14.38
N SER A 31 5.12 -3.45 15.46
CA SER A 31 5.14 -4.87 15.81
C SER A 31 4.43 -5.76 14.79
N GLU A 32 3.54 -5.19 13.98
CA GLU A 32 2.64 -5.93 13.08
C GLU A 32 2.98 -5.73 11.60
N LEU A 33 4.01 -4.95 11.25
CA LEU A 33 4.33 -4.63 9.85
C LEU A 33 4.56 -5.87 8.98
N LYS A 34 5.21 -6.90 9.54
CA LYS A 34 5.55 -8.12 8.79
C LYS A 34 4.33 -8.98 8.46
N THR A 35 3.26 -8.87 9.24
CA THR A 35 2.03 -9.65 9.11
C THR A 35 0.87 -8.84 8.53
N ALA A 36 1.07 -7.54 8.31
CA ALA A 36 0.07 -6.64 7.78
C ALA A 36 -0.42 -7.11 6.40
N LYS A 37 -1.73 -7.04 6.20
CA LYS A 37 -2.37 -7.38 4.93
C LYS A 37 -2.89 -6.13 4.26
N LEU A 38 -2.68 -6.03 2.95
CA LEU A 38 -3.25 -4.97 2.13
C LEU A 38 -4.44 -5.50 1.33
N TYR A 39 -5.51 -4.72 1.29
CA TYR A 39 -6.71 -5.00 0.51
C TYR A 39 -6.99 -3.88 -0.47
N GLU A 40 -7.47 -4.24 -1.66
CA GLU A 40 -8.05 -3.36 -2.67
C GLU A 40 -9.50 -3.79 -2.90
N ASP A 41 -10.46 -2.92 -2.57
CA ASP A 41 -11.90 -3.22 -2.64
C ASP A 41 -12.29 -4.55 -1.93
N ASN A 42 -11.68 -4.78 -0.75
CA ASN A 42 -11.79 -6.02 0.05
C ASN A 42 -11.19 -7.28 -0.58
N LYS A 43 -10.51 -7.17 -1.72
CA LYS A 43 -9.73 -8.28 -2.27
C LYS A 43 -8.30 -8.17 -1.75
N PRO A 44 -7.70 -9.24 -1.23
CA PRO A 44 -6.33 -9.21 -0.76
C PRO A 44 -5.40 -8.92 -1.95
N LEU A 45 -4.49 -7.97 -1.75
CA LEU A 45 -3.33 -7.77 -2.62
C LEU A 45 -2.16 -8.63 -2.12
N GLY A 46 -1.19 -8.87 -2.99
CA GLY A 46 0.06 -9.52 -2.66
C GLY A 46 0.78 -10.06 -3.89
N PRO A 47 1.93 -10.75 -3.70
CA PRO A 47 2.61 -11.07 -2.43
C PRO A 47 2.97 -9.90 -1.49
N SER A 48 2.94 -10.17 -0.17
CA SER A 48 3.39 -9.26 0.90
C SER A 48 4.92 -9.27 1.06
N ASN A 49 5.48 -8.21 1.65
CA ASN A 49 6.93 -8.07 1.88
C ASN A 49 7.77 -8.21 0.59
N SER A 50 7.21 -7.76 -0.52
CA SER A 50 7.84 -7.85 -1.84
C SER A 50 9.03 -6.90 -1.97
N ASP A 51 9.98 -7.24 -2.83
CA ASP A 51 11.13 -6.38 -3.11
C ASP A 51 10.69 -5.05 -3.78
N PRO A 52 11.20 -3.89 -3.36
CA PRO A 52 10.86 -2.59 -3.96
C PRO A 52 11.05 -2.53 -5.48
N GLN A 53 12.11 -3.15 -6.01
CA GLN A 53 12.32 -3.20 -7.46
C GLN A 53 11.24 -4.03 -8.14
N ALA A 54 10.85 -5.16 -7.57
CA ALA A 54 9.76 -5.98 -8.10
C ALA A 54 8.41 -5.25 -8.09
N ILE A 55 8.11 -4.48 -7.04
CA ILE A 55 6.90 -3.63 -6.97
C ILE A 55 6.94 -2.59 -8.10
N SER A 56 8.07 -1.92 -8.31
CA SER A 56 8.18 -0.88 -9.35
C SER A 56 8.12 -1.45 -10.77
N ALA A 57 8.76 -2.58 -11.02
CA ALA A 57 8.90 -3.16 -12.36
C ALA A 57 7.64 -3.96 -12.77
N ASN A 58 7.10 -4.77 -11.86
CA ASN A 58 6.00 -5.68 -12.17
C ASN A 58 4.66 -5.13 -11.65
N GLY A 59 4.64 -4.65 -10.41
CA GLY A 59 3.42 -4.20 -9.76
C GLY A 59 2.45 -5.35 -9.47
N HIS A 60 1.21 -5.28 -9.97
CA HIS A 60 0.17 -6.32 -9.83
C HIS A 60 -0.26 -6.63 -8.38
N GLY A 61 -0.33 -5.62 -7.53
CA GLY A 61 -0.71 -5.81 -6.14
C GLY A 61 0.43 -6.22 -5.21
N LEU A 62 1.67 -6.28 -5.71
CA LEU A 62 2.84 -6.43 -4.84
C LEU A 62 2.91 -5.26 -3.86
N TYR A 63 3.25 -5.56 -2.60
CA TYR A 63 3.41 -4.53 -1.57
C TYR A 63 4.41 -4.91 -0.48
N LYS A 64 4.84 -3.88 0.26
CA LYS A 64 5.71 -3.96 1.42
C LYS A 64 5.36 -2.84 2.41
N LEU A 65 5.27 -3.19 3.69
CA LEU A 65 5.32 -2.20 4.77
C LEU A 65 6.71 -2.21 5.39
N TYR A 66 7.26 -1.04 5.64
CA TYR A 66 8.57 -0.89 6.26
C TYR A 66 8.62 0.40 7.07
N ARG A 67 9.66 0.52 7.90
CA ARG A 67 9.99 1.74 8.63
C ARG A 67 11.48 2.00 8.41
N GLU A 68 11.81 3.19 7.91
CA GLU A 68 13.21 3.63 7.86
C GLU A 68 13.71 4.01 9.27
N PRO A 69 15.01 3.82 9.58
CA PRO A 69 15.55 4.09 10.92
C PRO A 69 15.26 5.49 11.45
N ASP A 70 15.28 6.48 10.57
CA ASP A 70 15.10 7.90 10.88
C ASP A 70 13.64 8.37 10.82
N GLU A 71 12.70 7.48 10.45
CA GLU A 71 11.27 7.80 10.38
C GLU A 71 10.54 7.42 11.66
N THR A 72 9.56 8.24 12.05
CA THR A 72 8.70 7.99 13.22
C THR A 72 7.45 7.18 12.88
N ALA A 73 7.14 7.01 11.59
CA ALA A 73 5.96 6.31 11.10
C ALA A 73 6.35 5.34 9.98
N PRO A 74 5.65 4.19 9.85
CA PRO A 74 5.89 3.27 8.76
C PRO A 74 5.37 3.81 7.42
N THR A 75 5.96 3.30 6.34
CA THR A 75 5.59 3.57 4.97
C THR A 75 5.04 2.30 4.32
N LEU A 76 3.90 2.42 3.64
CA LEU A 76 3.40 1.43 2.71
C LEU A 76 3.95 1.75 1.32
N MET A 77 4.64 0.79 0.70
CA MET A 77 4.94 0.79 -0.73
C MET A 77 4.13 -0.30 -1.42
N PHE A 78 3.41 0.02 -2.48
CA PHE A 78 2.59 -0.95 -3.20
C PHE A 78 2.29 -0.53 -4.63
N SER A 79 1.60 -1.40 -5.36
CA SER A 79 0.99 -1.13 -6.67
C SER A 79 -0.49 -1.56 -6.64
N ALA A 80 -1.34 -0.89 -7.42
CA ALA A 80 -2.70 -1.37 -7.66
C ALA A 80 -2.67 -2.73 -8.40
N SER A 81 -3.74 -3.53 -8.28
CA SER A 81 -3.78 -4.89 -8.87
C SER A 81 -3.59 -4.91 -10.40
N ASP A 82 -3.97 -3.82 -11.07
CA ASP A 82 -3.84 -3.61 -12.51
C ASP A 82 -2.89 -2.45 -12.86
N ASN A 83 -2.04 -2.03 -11.91
CA ASN A 83 -1.05 -0.96 -12.05
C ASN A 83 -1.62 0.44 -12.35
N THR A 84 -2.94 0.62 -12.24
CA THR A 84 -3.55 1.96 -12.34
C THR A 84 -3.16 2.85 -11.16
N ASP A 85 -3.23 4.17 -11.36
CA ASP A 85 -2.92 5.14 -10.30
C ASP A 85 -3.95 5.03 -9.15
N PRO A 86 -3.52 4.70 -7.92
CA PRO A 86 -4.41 4.52 -6.78
C PRO A 86 -5.10 5.82 -6.32
N ASN A 87 -4.64 6.99 -6.77
CA ASN A 87 -5.29 8.26 -6.47
C ASN A 87 -6.50 8.54 -7.38
N THR A 88 -6.57 7.90 -8.55
CA THR A 88 -7.57 8.21 -9.59
C THR A 88 -8.40 7.02 -10.04
N ASN A 89 -8.00 5.78 -9.71
CA ASN A 89 -8.70 4.56 -10.11
C ASN A 89 -10.02 4.29 -9.35
N GLY A 90 -10.36 5.11 -8.35
CA GLY A 90 -11.62 5.03 -7.61
C GLY A 90 -11.74 3.86 -6.62
N ARG A 91 -10.65 3.13 -6.37
CA ARG A 91 -10.62 1.97 -5.47
C ARG A 91 -10.34 2.36 -4.04
N LYS A 92 -10.60 1.44 -3.12
CA LYS A 92 -10.38 1.63 -1.68
C LYS A 92 -9.34 0.67 -1.16
N TYR A 93 -8.35 1.24 -0.50
CA TYR A 93 -7.24 0.52 0.10
C TYR A 93 -7.41 0.45 1.62
N ARG A 94 -7.05 -0.69 2.22
CA ARG A 94 -7.14 -0.92 3.67
C ARG A 94 -6.04 -1.84 4.15
N LEU A 95 -5.50 -1.54 5.34
CA LEU A 95 -4.57 -2.39 6.07
C LEU A 95 -5.29 -3.19 7.16
N GLU A 96 -4.86 -4.43 7.37
CA GLU A 96 -5.32 -5.33 8.44
C GLU A 96 -4.18 -6.00 9.17
#